data_AF-A0ABD1CER6-F1
#
_entry.id   AF-A0ABD1CER6-F1
#
_cell.length_a   1.000
_cell.length_b   1.000
_cell.length_c   1.000
_cell.angle_alpha   90.00
_cell.angle_beta   90.00
_cell.angle_gamma   90.00
#
_symmetry.space_group_name_H-M   'P 1'
#
loop_
_entity.id
_entity.type
_entity.pdbx_description
1 polymer ?
#
loop_
_entity_poly.entity_id
_entity_poly.type
_entity_poly.pdbx_seq_one_letter_code
_entity_poly.pdbx_strand_id
1 'polypeptide(L)'
;MSPQHNIMLDVEQNIRAKVSWKVLPLELKKAIANENEKRYEKMILEYSLKNQLRYRGNLVHTIFGHESSTTSGLLKRRFRALHLFPYHLADIVTKGLRLTPFNYYA
;
A
#
# COMPACT_ATOMS: atom_id res chain seq x y z
N MET A 1 -30.67 -1.98 -1.24
CA MET A 1 -29.30 -1.48 -1.01
C MET A 1 -28.48 -2.65 -0.48
N SER A 2 -27.51 -3.13 -1.26
CA SER A 2 -26.86 -4.42 -0.99
C SER A 2 -25.75 -4.30 0.08
N PRO A 3 -25.68 -5.19 1.08
CA PRO A 3 -24.75 -5.11 2.22
C PRO A 3 -23.26 -5.08 1.88
N GLN A 4 -22.89 -5.50 0.67
CA GLN A 4 -21.50 -5.68 0.23
C GLN A 4 -20.80 -4.36 -0.16
N HIS A 5 -21.56 -3.29 -0.46
CA HIS A 5 -20.98 -2.00 -0.88
C HIS A 5 -20.33 -1.24 0.30
N ASN A 6 -20.68 -1.55 1.54
CA ASN A 6 -20.21 -0.81 2.71
C ASN A 6 -18.81 -1.25 3.18
N ILE A 7 -18.51 -2.54 3.04
CA ILE A 7 -17.29 -3.17 3.59
C ILE A 7 -16.01 -2.58 2.98
N MET A 8 -15.99 -2.35 1.67
CA MET A 8 -14.81 -1.76 1.01
C MET A 8 -14.55 -0.34 1.48
N LEU A 9 -15.62 0.44 1.70
CA LEU A 9 -15.52 1.81 2.20
C LEU A 9 -15.03 1.82 3.65
N ASP A 10 -15.53 0.90 4.49
CA ASP A 10 -15.08 0.72 5.86
C ASP A 10 -13.58 0.33 5.92
N VAL A 11 -13.13 -0.54 5.02
CA VAL A 11 -11.70 -0.90 4.92
C VAL A 11 -10.86 0.33 4.54
N GLU A 12 -11.27 1.10 3.54
CA GLU A 12 -10.57 2.33 3.14
C GLU A 12 -10.51 3.36 4.26
N GLN A 13 -11.59 3.52 5.04
CA GLN A 13 -11.62 4.40 6.21
C GLN A 13 -10.63 3.94 7.29
N ASN A 14 -10.53 2.63 7.54
CA ASN A 14 -9.56 2.07 8.49
C ASN A 14 -8.11 2.27 8.01
N ILE A 15 -7.84 2.11 6.71
CA ILE A 15 -6.53 2.40 6.11
C ILE A 15 -6.20 3.89 6.28
N ARG A 16 -7.16 4.77 6.02
CA ARG A 16 -7.01 6.22 6.21
C ARG A 16 -6.76 6.60 7.67
N ALA A 17 -7.42 5.92 8.60
CA ALA A 17 -7.23 6.06 10.05
C ALA A 17 -5.93 5.43 10.56
N LYS A 18 -5.10 4.86 9.67
CA LYS A 18 -3.81 4.23 9.98
C LYS A 18 -3.94 3.00 10.90
N VAL A 19 -5.07 2.30 10.82
CA VAL A 19 -5.33 1.06 11.58
C VAL A 19 -4.52 -0.09 11.00
N SER A 20 -3.76 -0.79 11.85
CA SER A 20 -2.98 -1.97 11.43
C SER A 20 -3.85 -3.24 11.41
N TRP A 21 -3.41 -4.28 10.69
CA TRP A 21 -4.10 -5.57 10.62
C TRP A 21 -4.42 -6.14 12.01
N LYS A 22 -3.49 -6.00 12.97
CA LYS A 22 -3.64 -6.50 14.34
C LYS A 22 -4.88 -5.92 15.03
N VAL A 23 -5.15 -4.62 14.83
CA VAL A 23 -6.22 -3.87 15.50
C VAL A 23 -7.51 -3.82 14.66
N LEU A 24 -7.47 -4.29 13.42
CA LEU A 24 -8.62 -4.26 12.51
C LEU A 24 -9.82 -5.06 13.09
N PRO A 25 -11.06 -4.52 13.00
CA PRO A 25 -12.27 -5.21 13.46
C PRO A 25 -12.44 -6.61 12.84
N LEU A 26 -12.97 -7.55 13.65
CA LEU A 26 -13.14 -8.94 13.23
C LEU A 26 -14.06 -9.08 12.01
N GLU A 27 -15.08 -8.23 11.89
CA GLU A 27 -16.00 -8.21 10.74
C GLU A 27 -15.28 -7.86 9.43
N LEU A 28 -14.37 -6.89 9.46
CA LEU A 28 -13.55 -6.55 8.29
C LEU A 28 -12.51 -7.65 8.00
N LYS A 29 -11.90 -8.24 9.03
CA LYS A 29 -11.00 -9.39 8.87
C LYS A 29 -11.71 -10.57 8.20
N LYS A 30 -12.95 -10.86 8.62
CA LYS A 30 -13.81 -11.91 8.03
C LYS A 30 -14.28 -11.53 6.63
N ALA A 31 -14.51 -10.26 6.34
CA ALA A 31 -14.85 -9.86 4.97
C ALA A 31 -13.66 -9.99 4.01
N ILE A 32 -12.45 -9.90 4.54
CA ILE A 32 -11.18 -10.15 3.83
C ILE A 32 -10.87 -11.67 3.77
N ALA A 33 -11.67 -12.55 4.40
CA ALA A 33 -11.40 -13.96 4.79
C ALA A 33 -10.88 -14.96 3.76
N ASN A 34 -10.61 -14.58 2.52
CA ASN A 34 -9.96 -15.51 1.59
C ASN A 34 -8.44 -15.29 1.48
N GLU A 35 -7.90 -14.18 1.97
CA GLU A 35 -6.46 -13.94 1.86
C GLU A 35 -5.94 -13.23 3.12
N ASN A 36 -4.94 -13.89 3.71
CA ASN A 36 -4.13 -13.57 4.89
C ASN A 36 -3.72 -12.07 5.02
N GLU A 37 -3.04 -11.67 6.10
CA GLU A 37 -2.52 -10.30 6.35
C GLU A 37 -1.96 -9.61 5.09
N LYS A 38 -1.27 -10.37 4.22
CA LYS A 38 -0.78 -9.97 2.89
C LYS A 38 -1.81 -9.30 1.96
N ARG A 39 -3.08 -9.70 2.00
CA ARG A 39 -4.13 -9.05 1.18
C ARG A 39 -4.47 -7.68 1.70
N TYR A 40 -4.53 -7.52 3.02
CA TYR A 40 -4.72 -6.21 3.62
C TYR A 40 -3.53 -5.29 3.30
N GLU A 41 -2.30 -5.79 3.33
CA GLU A 41 -1.12 -5.04 2.90
C GLU A 41 -1.20 -4.59 1.44
N LYS A 42 -1.66 -5.48 0.54
CA LYS A 42 -1.89 -5.14 -0.86
C LYS A 42 -2.96 -4.05 -1.03
N MET A 43 -4.05 -4.12 -0.26
CA MET A 43 -5.10 -3.10 -0.26
C MET A 43 -4.59 -1.75 0.25
N ILE A 44 -3.78 -1.75 1.32
CA ILE A 44 -3.10 -0.56 1.83
C ILE A 44 -2.23 0.07 0.74
N LEU A 45 -1.46 -0.76 0.03
CA LEU A 45 -0.60 -0.30 -1.06
C LEU A 45 -1.43 0.28 -2.22
N GLU A 46 -2.47 -0.42 -2.67
CA GLU A 46 -3.34 0.02 -3.77
C GLU A 46 -4.07 1.31 -3.42
N TYR A 47 -4.61 1.41 -2.21
CA TYR A 47 -5.23 2.64 -1.71
C TYR A 47 -4.23 3.80 -1.68
N SER A 48 -3.02 3.55 -1.20
CA SER A 48 -1.99 4.60 -1.10
C SER A 48 -1.49 5.06 -2.46
N LEU A 49 -1.39 4.16 -3.45
CA LEU A 49 -1.03 4.51 -4.81
C LEU A 49 -2.15 5.29 -5.51
N LYS A 50 -3.39 4.82 -5.38
CA LYS A 50 -4.57 5.46 -5.97
C LYS A 50 -4.77 6.89 -5.44
N ASN A 51 -4.52 7.09 -4.14
CA ASN A 51 -4.65 8.39 -3.49
C ASN A 51 -3.32 9.17 -3.41
N GLN A 52 -2.25 8.71 -4.07
CA GLN A 52 -0.92 9.33 -4.08
C GLN A 52 -0.39 9.69 -2.69
N LEU A 53 -0.69 8.86 -1.69
CA LEU A 53 -0.27 9.10 -0.31
C LEU A 53 1.25 9.00 -0.21
N ARG A 54 1.84 9.92 0.54
CA ARG A 54 3.28 9.88 0.84
C ARG A 54 3.62 8.58 1.56
N TYR A 55 4.73 7.93 1.19
CA TYR A 55 5.12 6.70 1.88
C TYR A 55 5.37 6.92 3.37
N ARG A 56 6.22 7.91 3.69
CA ARG A 56 6.55 8.28 5.07
C ARG A 56 5.31 8.74 5.83
N GLY A 57 5.16 8.27 7.06
CA GLY A 57 4.09 8.66 7.98
C GLY A 57 2.74 7.98 7.74
N ASN A 58 2.66 7.06 6.76
CA ASN A 58 1.48 6.23 6.49
C ASN A 58 1.75 4.76 6.78
N LEU A 59 0.68 3.96 6.90
CA LEU A 59 0.72 2.52 7.16
C LEU A 59 1.69 1.76 6.26
N VAL A 60 1.79 2.19 4.99
CA VAL A 60 2.70 1.63 3.99
C VAL A 60 4.13 1.62 4.50
N HIS A 61 4.60 2.67 5.18
CA HIS A 61 5.95 2.70 5.76
C HIS A 61 6.10 1.78 6.97
N THR A 62 5.09 1.67 7.84
CA THR A 62 5.15 0.80 9.01
C THR A 62 5.21 -0.68 8.61
N ILE A 63 4.46 -1.05 7.57
CA ILE A 63 4.37 -2.45 7.10
C ILE A 63 5.54 -2.79 6.20
N PHE A 64 5.84 -1.94 5.21
CA PHE A 64 6.86 -2.24 4.19
C PHE A 64 8.23 -1.63 4.49
N GLY A 65 8.36 -0.86 5.57
CA GLY A 65 9.63 -0.25 5.98
C GLY A 65 10.58 -1.18 6.73
N HIS A 66 10.07 -2.29 7.29
CA HIS A 66 10.85 -3.16 8.17
C HIS A 66 11.20 -4.54 7.59
N GLU A 67 10.58 -4.98 6.46
CA GLU A 67 10.72 -6.38 6.03
C GLU A 67 10.92 -6.66 4.52
N SER A 68 11.93 -7.52 4.30
CA SER A 68 12.26 -8.52 3.27
C SER A 68 11.97 -8.27 1.76
N SER A 69 12.94 -8.73 0.97
CA SER A 69 13.08 -8.69 -0.49
C SER A 69 11.81 -8.92 -1.32
N THR A 70 10.85 -9.71 -0.84
CA THR A 70 9.58 -10.01 -1.54
C THR A 70 8.69 -8.78 -1.72
N THR A 71 8.57 -7.96 -0.68
CA THR A 71 7.83 -6.69 -0.69
C THR A 71 8.43 -5.71 -1.69
N SER A 72 9.76 -5.62 -1.70
CA SER A 72 10.49 -4.75 -2.62
C SER A 72 10.21 -5.14 -4.08
N GLY A 73 10.06 -6.44 -4.39
CA GLY A 73 9.71 -6.91 -5.73
C GLY A 73 8.33 -6.48 -6.20
N LEU A 74 7.33 -6.55 -5.32
CA LEU A 74 5.96 -6.07 -5.60
C LEU A 74 5.92 -4.57 -5.82
N LEU A 75 6.60 -3.80 -4.96
CA LEU A 75 6.74 -2.35 -5.10
C LEU A 75 7.46 -1.99 -6.41
N LYS A 76 8.58 -2.65 -6.72
CA LYS A 76 9.32 -2.49 -7.99
C LYS A 76 8.42 -2.71 -9.21
N ARG A 77 7.61 -3.78 -9.20
CA ARG A 77 6.72 -4.11 -10.32
C ARG A 77 5.61 -3.09 -10.47
N ARG A 78 5.00 -2.65 -9.36
CA ARG A 78 3.92 -1.65 -9.37
C ARG A 78 4.43 -0.26 -9.73
N PHE A 79 5.63 0.12 -9.29
CA PHE A 79 6.23 1.41 -9.65
C PHE A 79 6.63 1.43 -11.12
N ARG A 80 7.26 0.37 -11.66
CA ARG A 80 7.55 0.30 -13.11
C ARG A 80 6.30 0.36 -14.00
N ALA A 81 5.13 0.00 -13.48
CA ALA A 81 3.87 0.15 -14.19
C ALA A 81 3.34 1.60 -14.19
N LEU A 82 3.89 2.50 -13.37
CA LEU A 82 3.57 3.93 -13.42
C LEU A 82 4.40 4.56 -14.55
N HIS A 83 3.76 5.11 -15.58
CA HIS A 83 4.46 5.79 -16.67
C HIS A 83 5.17 7.11 -16.24
N LEU A 84 5.00 7.54 -14.99
CA LEU A 84 5.56 8.76 -14.42
C LEU A 84 6.28 8.44 -13.10
N PHE A 85 7.38 9.15 -12.84
CA PHE A 85 8.13 9.03 -11.61
C PHE A 85 7.26 9.42 -10.40
N PRO A 86 7.04 8.53 -9.43
CA PRO A 86 6.14 8.81 -8.32
C PRO A 86 6.82 9.69 -7.27
N TYR A 87 6.68 11.02 -7.39
CA TYR A 87 7.27 11.98 -6.44
C TYR A 87 6.82 11.78 -4.99
N HIS A 88 5.57 11.34 -4.77
CA HIS A 88 5.03 10.98 -3.44
C HIS A 88 5.74 9.77 -2.81
N LEU A 89 6.48 8.99 -3.61
CA LEU A 89 7.26 7.82 -3.21
C LEU A 89 8.75 8.01 -3.47
N ALA A 90 9.20 9.23 -3.80
CA ALA A 90 10.60 9.51 -4.10
C ALA A 90 11.54 9.02 -3.00
N ASP A 91 11.11 9.17 -1.74
CA ASP A 91 11.84 8.70 -0.55
C ASP A 91 12.12 7.17 -0.56
N ILE A 92 11.25 6.37 -1.18
CA ILE A 92 11.43 4.91 -1.34
C ILE A 92 12.17 4.61 -2.63
N VAL A 93 11.79 5.23 -3.74
CA VAL A 93 12.30 4.88 -5.07
C VAL A 93 13.79 5.19 -5.14
N THR A 94 14.20 6.33 -4.58
CA THR A 94 15.61 6.72 -4.50
C THR A 94 16.41 5.85 -3.52
N LYS A 95 15.87 5.51 -2.35
CA LYS A 95 16.60 4.75 -1.31
C LYS A 95 16.54 3.24 -1.49
N GLY A 96 15.35 2.71 -1.78
CA GLY A 96 15.06 1.29 -1.90
C GLY A 96 15.31 0.71 -3.29
N LEU A 97 15.06 1.49 -4.36
CA LEU A 97 15.30 1.03 -5.74
C LEU A 97 16.60 1.56 -6.34
N ARG A 98 17.25 2.52 -5.68
CA ARG A 98 18.39 3.28 -6.22
C ARG A 98 18.07 3.89 -7.60
N LEU A 99 16.80 4.21 -7.82
CA LEU A 99 16.33 4.87 -9.03
C LEU A 99 16.16 6.35 -8.73
N THR A 100 16.85 7.18 -9.48
CA THR A 100 16.64 8.64 -9.47
C THR A 100 15.55 8.99 -10.49
N PRO A 101 14.92 10.17 -10.37
CA PRO A 101 14.03 10.68 -11.42
C PRO A 101 14.70 10.66 -12.81
N PHE A 102 16.00 10.97 -12.86
CA PHE A 102 16.81 10.95 -14.08
C PHE A 102 16.94 9.55 -14.69
N ASN A 103 17.20 8.53 -13.86
CA ASN A 103 17.32 7.14 -14.33
C ASN A 103 15.97 6.49 -14.65
N TYR A 104 14.85 7.12 -14.27
CA TYR A 104 13.52 6.55 -14.46
C TYR A 104 12.95 6.78 -15.86
N TYR A 105 13.35 7.89 -16.50
CA TYR A 105 12.87 8.29 -17.81
C TYR A 105 13.90 8.08 -18.93
N ALA A 106 15.09 7.57 -18.60
CA ALA A 106 16.13 7.19 -19.56
C ALA A 106 15.86 5.79 -20.13
#